data_AF-A0A1M4UJQ9-F1
#
_entry.id   AF-A0A1M4UJQ9-F1
#
_cell.length_a   1.000
_cell.length_b   1.000
_cell.length_c   1.000
_cell.angle_alpha   90.00
_cell.angle_beta   90.00
_cell.angle_gamma   90.00
#
_symmetry.space_group_name_H-M   'P 1'
#
loop_
_entity.id
_entity.type
_entity.pdbx_description
1 polymer ?
#
loop_
_entity_poly.entity_id
_entity_poly.type
_entity_poly.pdbx_seq_one_letter_code
_entity_poly.pdbx_strand_id
1 'polypeptide(L)'
;MESRIKTAKSREPGKGQNKKKKKPTPMDLLKLEIAAELGLAEKVKKEGWGALTSAESGRIGGIITQRAKKGLIDLDALRAGEL
;
A
#
# COMPACT_ATOMS: atom_id res chain seq x y z
N MET A 1 -18.65 -11.22 33.44
CA MET A 1 -17.37 -11.00 32.73
C MET A 1 -17.69 -10.72 31.27
N GLU A 2 -17.52 -9.47 30.85
CA GLU A 2 -17.78 -9.01 29.48
C GLU A 2 -16.87 -9.72 28.46
N SER A 3 -17.44 -10.67 27.72
CA SER A 3 -16.82 -11.24 26.53
C SER A 3 -16.94 -10.24 25.38
N ARG A 4 -16.01 -9.29 25.29
CA ARG A 4 -15.87 -8.43 24.11
C ARG A 4 -15.28 -9.24 22.97
N ILE A 5 -16.16 -9.77 22.13
CA ILE A 5 -15.82 -10.24 20.78
C ILE A 5 -15.30 -9.01 20.03
N LYS A 6 -13.98 -8.83 19.98
CA LYS A 6 -13.34 -7.77 19.19
C LYS A 6 -13.49 -8.15 17.72
N THR A 7 -14.62 -7.79 17.13
CA THR A 7 -14.85 -7.90 15.69
C THR A 7 -13.77 -7.09 14.99
N ALA A 8 -12.93 -7.78 14.22
CA ALA A 8 -11.89 -7.16 13.42
C ALA A 8 -12.56 -6.16 12.47
N LYS A 9 -12.22 -4.89 12.65
CA LYS A 9 -12.68 -3.78 11.82
C LYS A 9 -12.24 -4.03 10.38
N SER A 10 -13.12 -4.60 9.57
CA SER A 10 -13.03 -4.62 8.11
C SER A 10 -12.92 -3.18 7.62
N ARG A 11 -11.68 -2.72 7.43
CA ARG A 11 -11.39 -1.46 6.74
C ARG A 11 -11.20 -1.81 5.28
N GLU A 12 -12.17 -1.39 4.49
CA GLU A 12 -12.22 -1.53 3.04
C GLU A 12 -10.90 -1.01 2.42
N PRO A 13 -10.13 -1.82 1.66
CA PRO A 13 -9.06 -1.27 0.84
C PRO A 13 -9.68 -0.48 -0.30
N GLY A 14 -9.38 0.81 -0.30
CA GLY A 14 -9.98 1.83 -1.14
C GLY A 14 -9.92 1.50 -2.64
N LYS A 15 -11.10 1.67 -3.25
CA LYS A 15 -11.40 2.08 -4.63
C LYS A 15 -10.45 1.59 -5.71
N GLY A 16 -10.96 0.62 -6.46
CA GLY A 16 -10.46 0.17 -7.75
C GLY A 16 -10.10 1.30 -8.70
N GLN A 17 -9.10 0.99 -9.51
CA GLN A 17 -8.55 1.79 -10.59
C GLN A 17 -9.66 2.18 -11.57
N ASN A 18 -10.20 3.40 -11.43
CA ASN A 18 -10.93 4.02 -12.53
C ASN A 18 -9.91 4.55 -13.53
N LYS A 19 -9.87 3.90 -14.69
CA LYS A 19 -9.12 4.23 -15.90
C LYS A 19 -9.08 5.73 -16.18
N LYS A 20 -8.01 6.43 -15.78
CA LYS A 20 -7.59 7.69 -16.38
C LYS A 20 -6.07 7.74 -16.36
N LYS A 21 -5.47 7.84 -17.56
CA LYS A 21 -4.03 8.02 -17.81
C LYS A 21 -3.47 9.10 -16.88
N LYS A 22 -2.87 8.71 -15.76
CA LYS A 22 -2.05 9.59 -14.92
C LYS A 22 -0.71 8.90 -14.78
N LYS A 23 0.36 9.64 -15.03
CA LYS A 23 1.74 9.16 -14.94
C LYS A 23 1.89 8.37 -13.62
N PRO A 24 2.43 7.13 -13.64
CA PRO A 24 2.60 6.37 -12.41
C PRO A 24 3.41 7.23 -11.45
N THR A 25 2.81 7.55 -10.29
CA THR A 25 3.54 8.31 -9.28
C THR A 25 4.70 7.44 -8.78
N PRO A 26 5.85 8.02 -8.47
CA PRO A 26 6.97 7.24 -7.92
C PRO A 26 6.60 6.55 -6.59
N MET A 27 5.57 7.04 -5.89
CA MET A 27 4.95 6.34 -4.76
C MET A 27 4.34 4.97 -5.14
N ASP A 28 3.67 4.86 -6.28
CA ASP A 28 3.06 3.60 -6.72
C ASP A 28 4.10 2.59 -7.19
N LEU A 29 5.19 3.06 -7.80
CA LEU A 29 6.34 2.22 -8.13
C LEU A 29 6.97 1.63 -6.87
N LEU A 30 7.21 2.47 -5.86
CA LEU A 30 7.78 2.03 -4.58
C LEU A 30 6.89 0.98 -3.87
N LYS A 31 5.57 1.18 -3.86
CA LYS A 31 4.64 0.19 -3.30
C LYS A 31 4.77 -1.16 -4.02
N LEU A 32 4.87 -1.14 -5.35
CA LEU A 32 5.03 -2.36 -6.16
C LEU A 32 6.37 -3.03 -5.91
N GLU A 33 7.47 -2.28 -5.78
CA GLU A 33 8.77 -2.84 -5.41
C GLU A 33 8.74 -3.54 -4.05
N ILE A 34 8.16 -2.90 -3.04
CA ILE A 34 8.03 -3.50 -1.70
C ILE A 34 7.08 -4.70 -1.74
N ALA A 35 6.00 -4.64 -2.52
CA ALA A 35 5.15 -5.80 -2.73
C ALA A 35 5.92 -6.95 -3.41
N ALA A 36 6.84 -6.65 -4.33
CA ALA A 36 7.68 -7.65 -4.99
C ALA A 36 8.67 -8.29 -4.01
N GLU A 37 9.32 -7.49 -3.18
CA GLU A 37 10.21 -8.00 -2.11
C GLU A 37 9.47 -8.91 -1.11
N LEU A 38 8.20 -8.62 -0.83
CA LEU A 38 7.36 -9.43 0.04
C LEU A 38 6.72 -10.64 -0.67
N GLY A 39 6.96 -10.83 -1.97
CA GLY A 39 6.33 -11.90 -2.76
C GLY A 39 4.84 -11.69 -3.07
N LEU A 40 4.34 -10.48 -2.83
CA LEU A 40 2.93 -10.09 -2.99
C LEU A 40 2.64 -9.44 -4.35
N ALA A 41 3.67 -9.04 -5.11
CA ALA A 41 3.50 -8.36 -6.39
C ALA A 41 2.71 -9.19 -7.40
N GLU A 42 2.90 -10.51 -7.46
CA GLU A 42 2.12 -11.38 -8.35
C GLU A 42 0.63 -11.35 -7.99
N LYS A 43 0.31 -11.39 -6.70
CA LYS A 43 -1.06 -11.33 -6.20
C LYS A 43 -1.71 -9.98 -6.49
N VAL A 44 -0.98 -8.89 -6.26
CA VAL A 44 -1.43 -7.54 -6.63
C VAL A 44 -1.61 -7.39 -8.14
N LYS A 45 -0.74 -8.01 -8.95
CA LYS A 45 -0.83 -7.94 -10.42
C LYS A 45 -2.02 -8.75 -10.96
N LYS A 46 -2.32 -9.90 -10.36
CA LYS A 46 -3.41 -10.81 -10.76
C LYS A 46 -4.77 -10.37 -10.21
N GLU A 47 -4.85 -10.08 -8.92
CA GLU A 47 -6.11 -9.82 -8.20
C GLU A 47 -6.26 -8.36 -7.75
N GLY A 48 -5.21 -7.54 -7.82
CA GLY A 48 -5.22 -6.17 -7.36
C GLY A 48 -4.86 -6.00 -5.89
N TRP A 49 -4.74 -4.74 -5.46
CA TRP A 49 -4.44 -4.39 -4.07
C TRP A 49 -5.51 -4.83 -3.07
N GLY A 50 -6.75 -5.04 -3.54
CA GLY A 50 -7.88 -5.49 -2.71
C GLY A 50 -7.80 -6.95 -2.28
N ALA A 51 -6.97 -7.77 -2.93
CA ALA A 51 -6.77 -9.17 -2.56
C ALA A 51 -5.75 -9.38 -1.44
N LEU A 52 -5.02 -8.33 -1.07
CA LEU A 52 -4.11 -8.37 0.06
C LEU A 52 -4.88 -8.32 1.37
N THR A 53 -4.40 -9.08 2.35
CA THR A 53 -4.87 -8.96 3.73
C THR A 53 -4.41 -7.64 4.35
N SER A 54 -5.07 -7.22 5.43
CA SER A 54 -4.68 -6.05 6.21
C SER A 54 -3.24 -6.14 6.75
N ALA A 55 -2.77 -7.36 7.02
CA ALA A 55 -1.40 -7.58 7.47
C ALA A 55 -0.37 -7.36 6.34
N GLU A 56 -0.67 -7.87 5.15
CA GLU A 56 0.18 -7.74 3.97
C GLU A 56 0.27 -6.29 3.48
N SER A 57 -0.88 -5.65 3.24
CA SER A 57 -0.95 -4.24 2.85
C SER A 57 -0.40 -3.31 3.92
N GLY A 58 -0.63 -3.62 5.21
CA GLY A 58 -0.07 -2.89 6.34
C GLY A 58 1.45 -2.98 6.45
N ARG A 59 2.05 -4.14 6.13
CA ARG A 59 3.51 -4.29 6.05
C ARG A 59 4.10 -3.42 4.94
N ILE A 60 3.49 -3.40 3.76
CA ILE A 60 3.94 -2.57 2.63
C ILE A 60 3.92 -1.08 3.02
N GLY A 61 2.78 -0.58 3.54
CA GLY A 61 2.66 0.81 3.97
C GLY A 61 3.58 1.17 5.15
N GLY A 62 3.81 0.22 6.06
CA GLY A 62 4.72 0.37 7.19
C GLY A 62 6.18 0.52 6.76
N ILE A 63 6.63 -0.26 5.77
CA ILE A 63 7.99 -0.17 5.21
C ILE A 63 8.19 1.18 4.53
N ILE A 64 7.22 1.64 3.73
CA ILE A 64 7.26 2.97 3.10
C ILE A 64 7.40 4.05 4.18
N THR A 65 6.53 4.03 5.18
CA THR A 65 6.56 5.01 6.28
C THR A 65 7.88 4.96 7.05
N GLN A 66 8.44 3.77 7.27
CA GLN A 66 9.75 3.61 7.91
C GLN A 66 10.88 4.22 7.06
N ARG A 67 10.91 3.94 5.75
CA ARG A 67 11.89 4.50 4.81
C ARG A 67 11.77 6.03 4.77
N ALA A 68 10.55 6.56 4.78
CA ALA A 68 10.29 7.99 4.81
C ALA A 68 10.78 8.63 6.11
N LYS A 69 10.46 8.02 7.25
CA LYS A 69 10.90 8.51 8.57
C LYS A 69 12.42 8.46 8.76
N LYS A 70 13.09 7.52 8.09
CA LYS A 70 14.56 7.44 8.05
C LYS A 70 15.18 8.41 7.05
N GLY A 71 14.39 9.18 6.29
CA GLY A 71 14.88 10.10 5.26
C GLY A 71 15.43 9.40 4.02
N LEU A 72 15.13 8.10 3.81
CA LEU A 72 15.54 7.38 2.60
C LEU A 72 14.63 7.69 1.41
N ILE A 73 13.40 8.16 1.67
CA ILE A 73 12.45 8.57 0.64
C ILE A 73 11.73 9.84 1.08
N ASP A 74 11.57 10.80 0.17
CA ASP A 74 10.76 11.98 0.41
C ASP A 74 9.31 11.71 0.06
N LEU A 75 8.53 11.29 1.07
CA LEU A 75 7.09 11.00 0.90
C LEU A 75 6.33 12.20 0.31
N ASP A 76 6.76 13.42 0.66
CA ASP A 76 6.16 14.66 0.22
C ASP A 76 6.43 14.92 -1.28
N ALA A 77 7.68 14.75 -1.73
CA ALA A 77 8.05 14.84 -3.15
C ALA A 77 7.33 13.77 -4.00
N LEU A 78 7.21 12.55 -3.48
CA LEU A 78 6.48 11.46 -4.15
C LEU A 78 4.97 11.74 -4.29
N ARG A 79 4.40 12.55 -3.41
CA ARG A 79 2.97 12.92 -3.40
C ARG A 79 2.68 14.19 -4.20
N ALA A 80 3.63 15.12 -4.27
CA ALA A 80 3.48 16.39 -4.99
C ALA A 80 3.33 16.20 -6.51
N GLY A 81 3.75 15.06 -7.06
CA GLY A 81 3.64 14.79 -8.50
C GLY A 81 4.58 15.66 -9.35
N GLU A 82 5.60 16.23 -8.71
CA GLU A 82 6.65 17.05 -9.32
C GLU A 82 7.71 16.11 -9.94
N LEU A 83 7.42 15.58 -11.14
CA LEU A 83 8.37 14.98 -12.08
C LEU A 83 7.97 15.29 -13.53
#